data_AF-A0AAN9IIT7-F1
#
_entry.id   AF-A0AAN9IIT7-F1
#
_cell.length_a   1.000
_cell.length_b   1.000
_cell.length_c   1.000
_cell.angle_alpha   90.00
_cell.angle_beta   90.00
_cell.angle_gamma   90.00
#
_symmetry.space_group_name_H-M   'P 1'
#
loop_
_entity.id
_entity.type
_entity.pdbx_description
1 polymer ?
#
loop_
_entity_poly.entity_id
_entity_poly.type
_entity_poly.pdbx_seq_one_letter_code
_entity_poly.pdbx_strand_id
1 'polypeptide(L)'
;MLHTKHVLFPTHKTIIHQLRLLCLPSNSQHSLSTLHQALLQMSLRGHDMKFQDYNTVLNECVSKRAFREGQRVHAHMIKTHYLPSVFLRTRLIVLYTKCDSLRDALHVLDEMPERNVVSWTAMISACSQRGYASQALNLFVQMLRSGTEPNEFTFASVLTSCIGSLGFILGRQVHSLILKLNYESHVYVGSSLLDMYAKDGKIHEAQGVFECLPERDVVSCTAIISGYAQLGLDGEALELFRKLQEEGMQSNYVTYTSVLTALSGLAALDHGKQMHNHVLRSEIPSSVVLQNSLIDMYSKCGNLTYARRIFDIMHERTVISWNAMLVGYSKHGKGGEVLELFTLMREENKVKPDSVTILAVLSGCSHGGLEDKGLDIFYDMTSGKIGVLPETEHYGCVVDLLGRAGRVEEAFDFIKKMPFEPTAAIWGSLLGACKVHSNVDIGEFVGHRLLEIEPGNAGNYVILSNLYASAGRWEEVRSVRDLMLKMAVIKEPGRSWIELDQVLHTFHASDRSHPRREEVSAKVKELSVRFKEAGYVPDLSCVLYDVDEEQKEKILLGHSEKLALSFGLIATPENVPIRVIKNLRICVDCHNFAKYVSKINGRDVFLRDKNRFHQIVGGKCSCGDYW
;
A
#
# COMPACT_ATOMS: atom_id res chain seq x y z
N MET A 1 -95.51 -18.75 -11.91
CA MET A 1 -96.19 -18.09 -10.76
C MET A 1 -95.23 -18.20 -9.57
N LEU A 2 -94.47 -17.13 -9.26
CA LEU A 2 -94.66 -16.24 -8.09
C LEU A 2 -94.59 -17.04 -6.76
N HIS A 3 -93.65 -16.85 -5.82
CA HIS A 3 -93.12 -15.61 -5.26
C HIS A 3 -91.73 -15.76 -4.61
N THR A 4 -91.00 -14.66 -4.69
CA THR A 4 -89.88 -14.12 -3.91
C THR A 4 -89.84 -14.39 -2.40
N LYS A 5 -88.63 -14.69 -1.87
CA LYS A 5 -88.15 -14.24 -0.55
C LYS A 5 -86.70 -13.73 -0.65
N HIS A 6 -86.50 -12.49 -0.23
CA HIS A 6 -85.23 -11.78 -0.14
C HIS A 6 -84.28 -12.41 0.89
N VAL A 7 -83.01 -12.58 0.52
CA VAL A 7 -81.90 -12.76 1.48
C VAL A 7 -81.03 -11.50 1.39
N LEU A 8 -80.91 -10.79 2.52
CA LEU A 8 -80.08 -9.60 2.71
C LEU A 8 -78.60 -9.99 2.71
N PHE A 9 -77.80 -9.40 1.83
CA PHE A 9 -76.34 -9.42 1.92
C PHE A 9 -75.87 -8.39 2.96
N PRO A 10 -74.90 -8.72 3.85
CA PRO A 10 -74.33 -7.72 4.75
C PRO A 10 -73.45 -6.74 3.97
N THR A 11 -73.61 -5.45 4.25
CA THR A 11 -72.79 -4.37 3.70
C THR A 11 -71.33 -4.43 4.18
N HIS A 12 -70.42 -3.97 3.32
CA HIS A 12 -68.96 -3.86 3.50
C HIS A 12 -68.44 -3.31 4.86
N LYS A 13 -69.29 -2.62 5.64
CA LYS A 13 -68.98 -2.10 6.98
C LYS A 13 -68.87 -3.20 8.06
N THR A 14 -69.57 -4.33 7.92
CA THR A 14 -69.59 -5.38 8.95
C THR A 14 -68.31 -6.23 8.93
N ILE A 15 -67.68 -6.39 7.76
CA ILE A 15 -66.39 -7.09 7.59
C ILE A 15 -65.24 -6.29 8.21
N ILE A 16 -65.29 -4.95 8.13
CA ILE A 16 -64.27 -4.06 8.73
C ILE A 16 -64.35 -4.07 10.27
N HIS A 17 -65.54 -4.27 10.84
CA HIS A 17 -65.70 -4.34 12.29
C HIS A 17 -65.28 -5.71 12.89
N GLN A 18 -65.38 -6.80 12.12
CA GLN A 18 -64.90 -8.12 12.55
C GLN A 18 -63.36 -8.27 12.44
N LEU A 19 -62.71 -7.56 11.51
CA LEU A 19 -61.24 -7.52 11.42
C LEU A 19 -60.58 -6.71 12.55
N ARG A 20 -61.32 -5.86 13.27
CA ARG A 20 -60.80 -5.10 14.43
C ARG A 20 -60.63 -5.93 15.71
N LEU A 21 -61.17 -7.15 15.78
CA LEU A 21 -61.24 -7.94 17.02
C LEU A 21 -60.40 -9.23 17.04
N LEU A 22 -59.61 -9.52 16.00
CA LEU A 22 -58.90 -10.82 15.87
C LEU A 22 -57.36 -10.76 15.77
N CYS A 23 -56.72 -9.63 16.08
CA CYS A 23 -55.26 -9.54 16.10
C CYS A 23 -54.71 -9.16 17.48
N LEU A 24 -54.70 -10.13 18.39
CA LEU A 24 -53.67 -10.23 19.41
C LEU A 24 -53.00 -11.60 19.27
N PRO A 25 -51.67 -11.61 19.03
CA PRO A 25 -50.86 -12.56 19.76
C PRO A 25 -49.63 -11.93 20.41
N SER A 26 -49.24 -12.64 21.46
CA SER A 26 -48.18 -12.47 22.44
C SER A 26 -46.74 -12.50 21.91
N ASN A 27 -45.91 -11.65 22.53
CA ASN A 27 -44.46 -11.70 22.76
C ASN A 27 -43.63 -12.78 22.03
N SER A 28 -42.96 -12.37 20.94
CA SER A 28 -41.56 -12.70 20.58
C SER A 28 -41.16 -12.29 19.14
N GLN A 29 -41.71 -11.20 18.59
CA GLN A 29 -41.34 -10.66 17.26
C GLN A 29 -41.43 -9.12 17.23
N HIS A 30 -40.48 -8.40 17.82
CA HIS A 30 -40.61 -6.95 18.03
C HIS A 30 -39.90 -6.01 17.02
N SER A 31 -39.41 -6.49 15.86
CA SER A 31 -38.80 -5.58 14.86
C SER A 31 -39.42 -5.62 13.45
N LEU A 32 -40.13 -6.68 13.06
CA LEU A 32 -40.80 -6.79 11.75
C LEU A 32 -42.22 -6.22 11.71
N SER A 33 -42.82 -5.86 12.85
CA SER A 33 -44.23 -5.48 12.92
C SER A 33 -44.53 -3.99 12.61
N THR A 34 -43.57 -3.08 12.82
CA THR A 34 -43.85 -1.63 12.74
C THR A 34 -44.01 -1.11 11.30
N LEU A 35 -43.10 -1.47 10.39
CA LEU A 35 -43.11 -0.96 9.01
C LEU A 35 -44.31 -1.45 8.19
N HIS A 36 -44.68 -2.73 8.36
CA HIS A 36 -45.85 -3.28 7.70
C HIS A 36 -47.15 -2.61 8.19
N GLN A 37 -47.27 -2.40 9.51
CA GLN A 37 -48.40 -1.65 10.09
C GLN A 37 -48.44 -0.20 9.61
N ALA A 38 -47.28 0.46 9.49
CA ALA A 38 -47.20 1.84 9.02
C ALA A 38 -47.57 1.98 7.54
N LEU A 39 -47.17 1.03 6.69
CA LEU A 39 -47.60 0.95 5.28
C LEU A 39 -49.09 0.63 5.13
N LEU A 40 -49.64 -0.21 6.02
CA LEU A 40 -51.09 -0.48 6.05
C LEU A 40 -51.87 0.78 6.46
N GLN A 41 -51.42 1.50 7.48
CA GLN A 41 -51.97 2.80 7.88
C GLN A 41 -51.91 3.83 6.74
N MET A 42 -50.82 3.86 5.98
CA MET A 42 -50.71 4.69 4.77
C MET A 42 -51.80 4.33 3.74
N SER A 43 -52.01 3.03 3.47
CA SER A 43 -53.07 2.61 2.54
C SER A 43 -54.49 2.93 3.03
N LEU A 44 -54.72 2.92 4.35
CA LEU A 44 -56.02 3.21 4.96
C LEU A 44 -56.33 4.71 5.00
N ARG A 45 -55.31 5.55 5.25
CA ARG A 45 -55.44 7.02 5.32
C ARG A 45 -55.46 7.66 3.93
N GLY A 46 -54.77 7.08 2.95
CA GLY A 46 -54.76 7.60 1.57
C GLY A 46 -54.39 9.08 1.52
N HIS A 47 -55.32 9.93 1.08
CA HIS A 47 -55.12 11.38 0.95
C HIS A 47 -54.98 12.12 2.30
N ASP A 48 -55.37 11.51 3.42
CA ASP A 48 -55.28 12.10 4.77
C ASP A 48 -53.88 11.99 5.40
N MET A 49 -52.91 11.41 4.68
CA MET A 49 -51.53 11.28 5.13
C MET A 49 -50.87 12.65 5.33
N LYS A 50 -50.31 12.87 6.53
CA LYS A 50 -49.62 14.12 6.89
C LYS A 50 -48.10 13.94 6.84
N PHE A 51 -47.39 15.06 6.93
CA PHE A 51 -45.92 15.10 6.96
C PHE A 51 -45.33 14.13 8.00
N GLN A 52 -45.87 14.10 9.23
CA GLN A 52 -45.36 13.25 10.31
C GLN A 52 -45.52 11.75 10.00
N ASP A 53 -46.63 11.37 9.35
CA ASP A 53 -46.88 9.99 8.97
C ASP A 53 -45.84 9.55 7.93
N TYR A 54 -45.64 10.36 6.88
CA TYR A 54 -44.63 10.07 5.85
C TYR A 54 -43.20 10.07 6.39
N ASN A 55 -42.84 11.03 7.25
CA ASN A 55 -41.53 11.09 7.89
C ASN A 55 -41.26 9.81 8.69
N THR A 56 -42.25 9.33 9.45
CA THR A 56 -42.12 8.11 10.27
C THR A 56 -41.85 6.90 9.40
N VAL A 57 -42.65 6.67 8.35
CA VAL A 57 -42.48 5.51 7.46
C VAL A 57 -41.15 5.60 6.71
N LEU A 58 -40.78 6.77 6.18
CA LEU A 58 -39.51 6.94 5.47
C LEU A 58 -38.30 6.73 6.39
N ASN A 59 -38.37 7.16 7.65
CA ASN A 59 -37.29 6.92 8.62
C ASN A 59 -37.09 5.43 8.89
N GLU A 60 -38.18 4.67 9.01
CA GLU A 60 -38.09 3.22 9.14
C GLU A 60 -37.55 2.55 7.87
N CYS A 61 -37.94 3.03 6.68
CA CYS A 61 -37.38 2.53 5.42
C CYS A 61 -35.88 2.80 5.32
N VAL A 62 -35.42 3.99 5.71
CA VAL A 62 -34.01 4.39 5.70
C VAL A 62 -33.19 3.55 6.68
N SER A 63 -33.70 3.28 7.88
CA SER A 63 -32.98 2.49 8.88
C SER A 63 -32.88 1.01 8.48
N LYS A 64 -33.93 0.46 7.87
CA LYS A 64 -33.99 -0.93 7.41
C LYS A 64 -33.43 -1.15 6.00
N ARG A 65 -33.02 -0.10 5.29
CA ARG A 65 -32.66 -0.13 3.85
C ARG A 65 -33.76 -0.81 3.00
N ALA A 66 -35.02 -0.51 3.33
CA ALA A 66 -36.19 -1.17 2.74
C ALA A 66 -36.56 -0.50 1.39
N PHE A 67 -35.89 -0.95 0.31
CA PHE A 67 -36.00 -0.34 -1.02
C PHE A 67 -37.43 -0.37 -1.58
N ARG A 68 -38.07 -1.54 -1.59
CA ARG A 68 -39.41 -1.74 -2.19
C ARG A 68 -40.49 -0.98 -1.41
N GLU A 69 -40.41 -1.02 -0.09
CA GLU A 69 -41.30 -0.29 0.81
C GLU A 69 -41.12 1.22 0.63
N GLY A 70 -39.88 1.68 0.51
CA GLY A 70 -39.55 3.07 0.17
C GLY A 70 -40.18 3.53 -1.14
N GLN A 71 -40.05 2.73 -2.20
CA GLN A 71 -40.69 3.00 -3.49
C GLN A 71 -42.22 3.06 -3.39
N ARG A 72 -42.84 2.20 -2.56
CA ARG A 72 -44.29 2.25 -2.33
C ARG A 72 -44.72 3.54 -1.65
N VAL A 73 -43.94 4.03 -0.68
CA VAL A 73 -44.21 5.32 -0.02
C VAL A 73 -44.06 6.47 -1.01
N HIS A 74 -42.98 6.48 -1.79
CA HIS A 74 -42.75 7.52 -2.79
C HIS A 74 -43.84 7.53 -3.88
N ALA A 75 -44.21 6.35 -4.41
CA ALA A 75 -45.30 6.21 -5.37
C ALA A 75 -46.66 6.63 -4.77
N HIS A 76 -46.89 6.37 -3.49
CA HIS A 76 -48.10 6.83 -2.80
C HIS A 76 -48.16 8.36 -2.71
N MET A 77 -47.05 9.04 -2.40
CA MET A 77 -46.98 10.50 -2.41
C MET A 77 -47.34 11.05 -3.80
N ILE A 78 -46.78 10.46 -4.86
CA ILE A 78 -47.07 10.85 -6.26
C ILE A 78 -48.55 10.63 -6.60
N LYS A 79 -49.08 9.44 -6.28
CA LYS A 79 -50.47 9.06 -6.59
C LYS A 79 -51.50 9.91 -5.85
N THR A 80 -51.20 10.34 -4.63
CA THR A 80 -52.08 11.22 -3.82
C THR A 80 -51.86 12.70 -4.09
N HIS A 81 -51.00 13.05 -5.06
CA HIS A 81 -50.59 14.42 -5.37
C HIS A 81 -50.08 15.19 -4.14
N TYR A 82 -49.50 14.47 -3.18
CA TYR A 82 -48.89 15.09 -2.02
C TYR A 82 -47.64 15.86 -2.47
N LEU A 83 -47.51 17.12 -2.07
CA LEU A 83 -46.33 17.94 -2.35
C LEU A 83 -45.36 17.84 -1.17
N PRO A 84 -44.34 16.95 -1.23
CA PRO A 84 -43.41 16.80 -0.13
C PRO A 84 -42.55 18.05 0.03
N SER A 85 -42.36 18.45 1.29
CA SER A 85 -41.41 19.49 1.65
C SER A 85 -39.98 19.10 1.27
N VAL A 86 -39.09 20.10 1.18
CA VAL A 86 -37.64 19.89 0.92
C VAL A 86 -37.09 18.82 1.86
N PHE A 87 -37.50 18.81 3.13
CA PHE A 87 -37.09 17.80 4.12
C PHE A 87 -37.46 16.36 3.71
N LEU A 88 -38.70 16.11 3.27
CA LEU A 88 -39.14 14.77 2.86
C LEU A 88 -38.47 14.35 1.55
N ARG A 89 -38.25 15.29 0.61
CA ARG A 89 -37.49 15.02 -0.63
C ARG A 89 -36.03 14.67 -0.33
N THR A 90 -35.37 15.40 0.56
CA THR A 90 -34.02 15.06 1.05
C THR A 90 -34.00 13.70 1.74
N ARG A 91 -35.04 13.32 2.49
CA ARG A 91 -35.16 12.00 3.11
C ARG A 91 -35.31 10.88 2.07
N LEU A 92 -36.06 11.12 1.00
CA LEU A 92 -36.18 10.20 -0.14
C LEU A 92 -34.83 10.01 -0.85
N ILE A 93 -34.07 11.10 -1.05
CA ILE A 93 -32.68 11.01 -1.55
C ILE A 93 -31.85 10.08 -0.66
N VAL A 94 -31.82 10.32 0.65
CA VAL A 94 -31.06 9.49 1.60
C VAL A 94 -31.51 8.03 1.60
N LEU A 95 -32.80 7.77 1.43
CA LEU A 95 -33.34 6.42 1.29
C LEU A 95 -32.78 5.71 0.05
N TYR A 96 -32.89 6.36 -1.11
CA TYR A 96 -32.44 5.78 -2.37
C TYR A 96 -30.91 5.61 -2.42
N THR A 97 -30.15 6.56 -1.87
CA THR A 97 -28.68 6.43 -1.78
C THR A 97 -28.26 5.32 -0.82
N LYS A 98 -28.98 5.07 0.28
CA LYS A 98 -28.70 3.91 1.15
C LYS A 98 -29.16 2.56 0.60
N CYS A 99 -30.10 2.56 -0.36
CA CYS A 99 -30.61 1.36 -1.03
C CYS A 99 -29.94 1.12 -2.39
N ASP A 100 -28.74 1.67 -2.59
CA ASP A 100 -27.96 1.50 -3.81
C ASP A 100 -28.57 2.03 -5.13
N SER A 101 -29.70 2.75 -5.09
CA SER A 101 -30.31 3.37 -6.27
C SER A 101 -29.94 4.85 -6.43
N LEU A 102 -28.79 5.12 -7.06
CA LEU A 102 -28.36 6.50 -7.33
C LEU A 102 -29.25 7.20 -8.36
N ARG A 103 -29.80 6.45 -9.32
CA ARG A 103 -30.68 6.98 -10.37
C ARG A 103 -31.97 7.55 -9.79
N ASP A 104 -32.63 6.82 -8.90
CA ASP A 104 -33.87 7.29 -8.26
C ASP A 104 -33.58 8.51 -7.37
N ALA A 105 -32.43 8.51 -6.68
CA ALA A 105 -32.00 9.64 -5.86
C ALA A 105 -31.75 10.92 -6.70
N LEU A 106 -31.08 10.79 -7.85
CA LEU A 106 -30.90 11.88 -8.81
C LEU A 106 -32.23 12.39 -9.33
N HIS A 107 -33.14 11.49 -9.68
CA HIS A 107 -34.47 11.88 -10.16
C HIS A 107 -35.24 12.69 -9.11
N VAL A 108 -35.20 12.29 -7.84
CA VAL A 108 -35.80 13.06 -6.74
C VAL A 108 -35.13 14.43 -6.61
N LEU A 109 -33.80 14.53 -6.71
CA LEU A 109 -33.07 15.80 -6.67
C LEU A 109 -33.45 16.71 -7.86
N ASP A 110 -33.57 16.15 -9.06
CA ASP A 110 -33.90 16.88 -10.28
C ASP A 110 -35.31 17.50 -10.17
N GLU A 111 -36.27 16.78 -9.60
CA GLU A 111 -37.65 17.25 -9.36
C GLU A 111 -37.81 18.22 -8.18
N MET A 112 -36.77 18.45 -7.37
CA MET A 112 -36.84 19.42 -6.27
C MET A 112 -36.92 20.85 -6.81
N PRO A 113 -37.98 21.62 -6.51
CA PRO A 113 -38.07 23.02 -6.92
C PRO A 113 -37.04 23.90 -6.21
N GLU A 114 -36.76 23.58 -4.96
CA GLU A 114 -35.70 24.19 -4.15
C GLU A 114 -34.80 23.09 -3.58
N ARG A 115 -33.50 23.23 -3.79
CA ARG A 115 -32.46 22.34 -3.26
C ARG A 115 -31.69 23.10 -2.18
N ASN A 116 -31.53 22.48 -1.01
CA ASN A 116 -30.72 23.02 0.07
C ASN A 116 -29.37 22.31 0.15
N VAL A 117 -28.46 22.86 0.98
CA VAL A 117 -27.13 22.29 1.20
C VAL A 117 -27.19 20.79 1.51
N VAL A 118 -28.11 20.36 2.38
CA VAL A 118 -28.23 18.94 2.78
C VAL A 118 -28.59 18.02 1.61
N SER A 119 -29.49 18.43 0.71
CA SER A 119 -29.86 17.65 -0.47
C SER A 119 -28.70 17.50 -1.46
N TRP A 120 -27.92 18.56 -1.67
CA TRP A 120 -26.72 18.53 -2.50
C TRP A 120 -25.62 17.67 -1.87
N THR A 121 -25.30 17.91 -0.59
CA THR A 121 -24.29 17.14 0.15
C THR A 121 -24.61 15.65 0.12
N ALA A 122 -25.86 15.25 0.37
CA ALA A 122 -26.26 13.84 0.36
C ALA A 122 -25.98 13.15 -0.99
N MET A 123 -26.22 13.85 -2.10
CA MET A 123 -25.96 13.32 -3.44
C MET A 123 -24.48 13.30 -3.79
N ILE A 124 -23.73 14.34 -3.42
CA ILE A 124 -22.28 14.40 -3.61
C ILE A 124 -21.59 13.29 -2.81
N SER A 125 -21.90 13.14 -1.52
CA SER A 125 -21.34 12.08 -0.67
C SER A 125 -21.65 10.69 -1.24
N ALA A 126 -22.87 10.46 -1.72
CA ALA A 126 -23.27 9.18 -2.30
C ALA A 126 -22.51 8.86 -3.60
N CYS A 127 -22.24 9.87 -4.44
CA CYS A 127 -21.41 9.70 -5.64
C CYS A 127 -19.95 9.41 -5.27
N SER A 128 -19.37 10.20 -4.37
CA SER A 128 -17.98 10.05 -3.92
C SER A 128 -17.72 8.67 -3.31
N GLN A 129 -18.60 8.21 -2.39
CA GLN A 129 -18.46 6.92 -1.70
C GLN A 129 -18.51 5.71 -2.65
N ARG A 130 -19.07 5.88 -3.85
CA ARG A 130 -19.18 4.83 -4.87
C ARG A 130 -18.11 4.95 -5.97
N GLY A 131 -17.17 5.87 -5.83
CA GLY A 131 -16.12 6.10 -6.82
C GLY A 131 -16.59 6.87 -8.06
N TYR A 132 -17.80 7.45 -8.07
CA TYR A 132 -18.28 8.29 -9.17
C TYR A 132 -17.76 9.72 -9.04
N ALA A 133 -16.44 9.88 -9.03
CA ALA A 133 -15.75 11.13 -8.75
C ALA A 133 -16.19 12.28 -9.69
N SER A 134 -16.26 12.02 -11.00
CA SER A 134 -16.67 13.01 -11.99
C SER A 134 -18.11 13.49 -11.78
N GLN A 135 -19.01 12.61 -11.33
CA GLN A 135 -20.40 12.97 -11.06
C GLN A 135 -20.51 13.79 -9.77
N ALA A 136 -19.78 13.42 -8.72
CA ALA A 136 -19.73 14.17 -7.47
C ALA A 136 -19.23 15.61 -7.71
N LEU A 137 -18.16 15.76 -8.50
CA LEU A 137 -17.60 17.06 -8.87
C LEU A 137 -18.57 17.89 -9.73
N ASN A 138 -19.30 17.26 -10.66
CA ASN A 138 -20.30 17.96 -11.45
C ASN A 138 -21.47 18.46 -10.58
N LEU A 139 -21.97 17.62 -9.67
CA LEU A 139 -23.02 18.02 -8.71
C LEU A 139 -22.55 19.18 -7.81
N PHE A 140 -21.28 19.17 -7.38
CA PHE A 140 -20.70 20.29 -6.64
C PHE A 140 -20.66 21.59 -7.46
N VAL A 141 -20.27 21.52 -8.73
CA VAL A 141 -20.31 22.68 -9.63
C VAL A 141 -21.75 23.19 -9.83
N GLN A 142 -22.73 22.29 -9.95
CA GLN A 142 -24.14 22.67 -10.06
C GLN A 142 -24.66 23.35 -8.79
N MET A 143 -24.28 22.85 -7.62
CA MET A 143 -24.59 23.47 -6.33
C MET A 143 -24.03 24.90 -6.22
N LEU A 144 -22.78 25.10 -6.64
CA LEU A 144 -22.18 26.44 -6.67
C LEU A 144 -22.90 27.37 -7.66
N ARG A 145 -23.28 26.85 -8.83
CA ARG A 145 -24.04 27.62 -9.85
C ARG A 145 -25.47 27.95 -9.41
N SER A 146 -26.09 27.14 -8.55
CA SER A 146 -27.39 27.46 -7.97
C SER A 146 -27.32 28.49 -6.84
N GLY A 147 -26.14 29.00 -6.51
CA GLY A 147 -25.93 29.94 -5.42
C GLY A 147 -26.05 29.32 -4.03
N THR A 148 -26.03 27.98 -3.92
CA THR A 148 -26.08 27.30 -2.63
C THR A 148 -24.66 27.18 -2.07
N GLU A 149 -24.43 27.79 -0.91
CA GLU A 149 -23.11 27.76 -0.27
C GLU A 149 -22.77 26.36 0.28
N PRO A 150 -21.57 25.83 0.00
CA PRO A 150 -21.09 24.59 0.61
C PRO A 150 -20.87 24.71 2.11
N ASN A 151 -21.07 23.59 2.81
CA ASN A 151 -20.71 23.43 4.22
C ASN A 151 -19.52 22.46 4.38
N GLU A 152 -19.07 22.27 5.62
CA GLU A 152 -17.95 21.41 5.99
C GLU A 152 -18.08 19.97 5.45
N PHE A 153 -19.30 19.42 5.49
CA PHE A 153 -19.58 18.06 5.01
C PHE A 153 -19.55 17.96 3.49
N THR A 154 -19.94 19.04 2.81
CA THR A 154 -19.84 19.15 1.36
C THR A 154 -18.39 19.14 0.94
N PHE A 155 -17.55 19.98 1.57
CA PHE A 155 -16.13 20.02 1.27
C PHE A 155 -15.43 18.69 1.54
N ALA A 156 -15.67 18.07 2.71
CA ALA A 156 -15.14 16.76 3.03
C ALA A 156 -15.51 15.71 1.96
N SER A 157 -16.76 15.71 1.51
CA SER A 157 -17.25 14.76 0.50
C SER A 157 -16.68 15.02 -0.89
N VAL A 158 -16.49 16.27 -1.30
CA VAL A 158 -15.94 16.62 -2.61
C VAL A 158 -14.45 16.28 -2.70
N LEU A 159 -13.69 16.55 -1.63
CA LEU A 159 -12.25 16.28 -1.59
C LEU A 159 -11.92 14.81 -1.81
N THR A 160 -12.76 13.89 -1.33
CA THR A 160 -12.59 12.45 -1.62
C THR A 160 -12.72 12.10 -3.10
N SER A 161 -13.40 12.94 -3.90
CA SER A 161 -13.47 12.81 -5.36
C SER A 161 -12.33 13.53 -6.09
N CYS A 162 -11.43 14.19 -5.38
CA CYS A 162 -10.27 14.90 -5.94
C CYS A 162 -8.97 14.09 -5.85
N ILE A 163 -9.03 12.77 -5.63
CA ILE A 163 -7.84 11.90 -5.58
C ILE A 163 -7.52 11.37 -6.99
N GLY A 164 -6.25 11.34 -7.38
CA GLY A 164 -5.75 10.80 -8.65
C GLY A 164 -5.27 11.85 -9.66
N SER A 165 -4.85 11.40 -10.85
CA SER A 165 -4.08 12.21 -11.82
C SER A 165 -4.76 13.50 -12.30
N LEU A 166 -6.09 13.52 -12.44
CA LEU A 166 -6.89 14.71 -12.74
C LEU A 166 -7.47 15.38 -11.48
N GLY A 167 -7.44 14.67 -10.36
CA GLY A 167 -8.02 15.08 -9.09
C GLY A 167 -7.22 16.19 -8.41
N PHE A 168 -5.88 16.10 -8.42
CA PHE A 168 -5.01 17.05 -7.72
C PHE A 168 -5.27 18.53 -8.08
N ILE A 169 -5.42 18.84 -9.38
CA ILE A 169 -5.66 20.21 -9.84
C ILE A 169 -7.00 20.73 -9.29
N LEU A 170 -8.04 19.90 -9.36
CA LEU A 170 -9.37 20.23 -8.84
C LEU A 170 -9.36 20.31 -7.31
N GLY A 171 -8.63 19.43 -6.63
CA GLY A 171 -8.40 19.44 -5.19
C GLY A 171 -7.80 20.77 -4.73
N ARG A 172 -6.81 21.30 -5.44
CA ARG A 172 -6.24 22.63 -5.17
C ARG A 172 -7.24 23.78 -5.38
N GLN A 173 -8.10 23.68 -6.39
CA GLN A 173 -9.15 24.69 -6.61
C GLN A 173 -10.19 24.66 -5.48
N VAL A 174 -10.61 23.47 -5.06
CA VAL A 174 -11.51 23.27 -3.92
C VAL A 174 -10.85 23.76 -2.63
N HIS A 175 -9.57 23.47 -2.40
CA HIS A 175 -8.82 23.99 -1.24
C HIS A 175 -8.74 25.53 -1.25
N SER A 176 -8.52 26.13 -2.42
CA SER A 176 -8.54 27.60 -2.56
C SER A 176 -9.92 28.19 -2.23
N LEU A 177 -11.01 27.48 -2.56
CA LEU A 177 -12.37 27.86 -2.19
C LEU A 177 -12.63 27.69 -0.69
N ILE A 178 -12.14 26.62 -0.08
CA ILE A 178 -12.19 26.37 1.38
C ILE A 178 -11.58 27.56 2.14
N LEU A 179 -10.38 27.99 1.73
CA LEU A 179 -9.71 29.15 2.31
C LEU A 179 -10.51 30.45 2.12
N LYS A 180 -11.07 30.67 0.93
CA LYS A 180 -11.88 31.86 0.65
C LYS A 180 -13.17 31.93 1.47
N LEU A 181 -13.73 30.78 1.84
CA LEU A 181 -14.94 30.67 2.64
C LEU A 181 -14.64 30.43 4.15
N ASN A 182 -13.38 30.54 4.58
CA ASN A 182 -12.93 30.39 5.96
C ASN A 182 -13.23 29.01 6.61
N TYR A 183 -13.13 27.92 5.84
CA TYR A 183 -13.35 26.54 6.32
C TYR A 183 -12.05 25.80 6.67
N GLU A 184 -10.88 26.44 6.56
CA GLU A 184 -9.56 25.81 6.78
C GLU A 184 -9.31 25.39 8.23
N SER A 185 -9.93 26.07 9.20
CA SER A 185 -9.84 25.74 10.62
C SER A 185 -10.77 24.59 11.02
N HIS A 186 -11.65 24.13 10.13
CA HIS A 186 -12.64 23.11 10.44
C HIS A 186 -12.01 21.71 10.38
N VAL A 187 -11.97 21.00 11.52
CA VAL A 187 -11.27 19.71 11.67
C VAL A 187 -11.63 18.71 10.56
N TYR A 188 -12.91 18.50 10.27
CA TYR A 188 -13.36 17.56 9.22
C TYR A 188 -12.89 17.94 7.80
N VAL A 189 -12.81 19.24 7.50
CA VAL A 189 -12.31 19.73 6.21
C VAL A 189 -10.79 19.54 6.15
N GLY A 190 -10.12 19.90 7.23
CA GLY A 190 -8.69 19.64 7.45
C GLY A 190 -8.30 18.19 7.22
N SER A 191 -8.95 17.24 7.92
CA SER A 191 -8.70 15.80 7.74
C SER A 191 -8.92 15.33 6.30
N SER A 192 -9.91 15.87 5.61
CA SER A 192 -10.20 15.52 4.21
C SER A 192 -9.17 16.10 3.23
N LEU A 193 -8.66 17.29 3.50
CA LEU A 193 -7.56 17.90 2.74
C LEU A 193 -6.26 17.10 2.93
N LEU A 194 -5.98 16.67 4.16
CA LEU A 194 -4.83 15.81 4.48
C LEU A 194 -4.88 14.50 3.72
N ASP A 195 -6.02 13.79 3.77
CA ASP A 195 -6.21 12.53 3.05
C ASP A 195 -6.03 12.70 1.54
N MET A 196 -6.60 13.78 0.96
CA MET A 196 -6.48 14.08 -0.47
C MET A 196 -5.02 14.33 -0.87
N TYR A 197 -4.31 15.24 -0.20
CA TYR A 197 -2.91 15.53 -0.53
C TYR A 197 -1.98 14.35 -0.27
N ALA A 198 -2.17 13.61 0.82
CA ALA A 198 -1.36 12.44 1.13
C ALA A 198 -1.52 11.35 0.04
N LYS A 199 -2.75 11.05 -0.39
CA LYS A 199 -3.02 10.04 -1.43
C LYS A 199 -2.54 10.44 -2.82
N ASP A 200 -2.43 11.74 -3.10
CA ASP A 200 -1.82 12.26 -4.33
C ASP A 200 -0.27 12.33 -4.26
N GLY A 201 0.33 11.87 -3.16
CA GLY A 201 1.79 11.89 -2.95
C GLY A 201 2.35 13.30 -2.68
N LYS A 202 1.49 14.25 -2.29
CA LYS A 202 1.81 15.66 -2.05
C LYS A 202 1.97 15.94 -0.57
N ILE A 203 2.97 15.28 0.01
CA ILE A 203 3.14 15.26 1.47
C ILE A 203 3.50 16.62 2.06
N HIS A 204 4.19 17.48 1.31
CA HIS A 204 4.51 18.83 1.78
C HIS A 204 3.27 19.72 1.87
N GLU A 205 2.37 19.64 0.89
CA GLU A 205 1.07 20.31 0.94
C GLU A 205 0.19 19.74 2.07
N ALA A 206 0.20 18.42 2.27
CA ALA A 206 -0.47 17.80 3.41
C ALA A 206 0.10 18.31 4.75
N GLN A 207 1.42 18.38 4.88
CA GLN A 207 2.08 18.91 6.07
C GLN A 207 1.68 20.37 6.32
N GLY A 208 1.61 21.21 5.29
CA GLY A 208 1.15 22.59 5.42
C GLY A 208 -0.28 22.68 5.96
N VAL A 209 -1.20 21.83 5.48
CA VAL A 209 -2.56 21.74 6.03
C VAL A 209 -2.54 21.31 7.49
N PHE A 210 -1.72 20.29 7.84
CA PHE A 210 -1.61 19.75 9.20
C PHE A 210 -1.08 20.79 10.19
N GLU A 211 -0.16 21.63 9.74
CA GLU A 211 0.41 22.73 10.53
C GLU A 211 -0.61 23.83 10.82
N CYS A 212 -1.55 24.06 9.91
CA CYS A 212 -2.62 25.05 10.08
C CYS A 212 -3.82 24.56 10.89
N LEU A 213 -3.92 23.27 11.25
CA LEU A 213 -5.03 22.76 12.05
C LEU A 213 -4.97 23.32 13.48
N PRO A 214 -6.05 23.97 13.98
CA PRO A 214 -6.08 24.55 15.32
C PRO A 214 -6.06 23.47 16.41
N GLU A 215 -6.72 22.35 16.16
CA GLU A 215 -6.70 21.15 16.99
C GLU A 215 -6.40 19.94 16.11
N ARG A 216 -5.42 19.13 16.54
CA ARG A 216 -5.05 17.89 15.89
C ARG A 216 -5.64 16.74 16.68
N ASP A 217 -6.23 15.80 15.97
CA ASP A 217 -6.74 14.55 16.52
C ASP A 217 -5.93 13.34 16.01
N VAL A 218 -6.20 12.18 16.58
CA VAL A 218 -5.54 10.92 16.18
C VAL A 218 -5.70 10.65 14.67
N VAL A 219 -6.82 11.05 14.06
CA VAL A 219 -7.11 10.82 12.65
C VAL A 219 -6.18 11.64 11.75
N SER A 220 -6.07 12.95 11.99
CA SER A 220 -5.18 13.86 11.26
C SER A 220 -3.71 13.46 11.41
N CYS A 221 -3.26 13.11 12.63
CA CYS A 221 -1.90 12.62 12.85
C CYS A 221 -1.66 11.29 12.13
N THR A 222 -2.61 10.34 12.19
CA THR A 222 -2.50 9.05 11.51
C THR A 222 -2.41 9.19 9.99
N ALA A 223 -3.14 10.16 9.40
CA ALA A 223 -3.09 10.42 7.96
C ALA A 223 -1.67 10.86 7.52
N ILE A 224 -1.04 11.78 8.26
CA ILE A 224 0.33 12.21 7.95
C ILE A 224 1.35 11.08 8.22
N ILE A 225 1.24 10.36 9.34
CA ILE A 225 2.12 9.21 9.63
C ILE A 225 2.04 8.17 8.51
N SER A 226 0.83 7.86 8.04
CA SER A 226 0.62 6.93 6.92
C SER A 226 1.21 7.47 5.62
N GLY A 227 1.00 8.75 5.31
CA GLY A 227 1.58 9.40 4.14
C GLY A 227 3.11 9.37 4.15
N TYR A 228 3.75 9.67 5.28
CA TYR A 228 5.19 9.54 5.45
C TYR A 228 5.68 8.10 5.26
N ALA A 229 5.03 7.13 5.90
CA ALA A 229 5.40 5.71 5.77
C ALA A 229 5.25 5.19 4.33
N GLN A 230 4.22 5.62 3.60
CA GLN A 230 3.99 5.22 2.21
C GLN A 230 5.02 5.81 1.24
N LEU A 231 5.56 7.00 1.56
CA LEU A 231 6.61 7.66 0.76
C LEU A 231 8.03 7.26 1.17
N GLY A 232 8.19 6.38 2.16
CA GLY A 232 9.49 5.98 2.71
C GLY A 232 10.18 7.07 3.53
N LEU A 233 9.43 8.07 3.98
CA LEU A 233 9.87 9.10 4.94
C LEU A 233 9.69 8.56 6.36
N ASP A 234 10.33 7.41 6.61
CA ASP A 234 10.05 6.58 7.77
C ASP A 234 10.47 7.25 9.10
N GLY A 235 11.52 8.06 9.08
CA GLY A 235 12.00 8.79 10.25
C GLY A 235 11.00 9.87 10.69
N GLU A 236 10.44 10.60 9.72
CA GLU A 236 9.41 11.62 9.92
C GLU A 236 8.11 10.99 10.47
N ALA A 237 7.75 9.80 9.97
CA ALA A 237 6.62 9.02 10.49
C ALA A 237 6.79 8.66 11.97
N LEU A 238 7.98 8.18 12.37
CA LEU A 238 8.27 7.82 13.76
C LEU A 238 8.31 9.04 14.68
N GLU A 239 8.91 10.14 14.24
CA GLU A 239 8.99 11.36 15.04
C GLU A 239 7.60 11.97 15.29
N LEU A 240 6.72 11.95 14.28
CA LEU A 240 5.34 12.39 14.48
C LEU A 240 4.55 11.43 15.37
N PHE A 241 4.79 10.11 15.28
CA PHE A 241 4.20 9.15 16.20
C PHE A 241 4.64 9.36 17.65
N ARG A 242 5.92 9.67 17.88
CA ARG A 242 6.44 10.02 19.22
C ARG A 242 5.71 11.24 19.79
N LYS A 243 5.54 12.29 18.99
CA LYS A 243 4.78 13.50 19.38
C LYS A 243 3.32 13.18 19.72
N LEU A 244 2.65 12.36 18.90
CA LEU A 244 1.29 11.91 19.17
C LEU A 244 1.18 11.22 20.55
N GLN A 245 2.16 10.38 20.90
CA GLN A 245 2.20 9.70 22.19
C GLN A 245 2.49 10.67 23.36
N GLU A 246 3.39 11.63 23.16
CA GLU A 246 3.71 12.66 24.16
C GLU A 246 2.52 13.59 24.46
N GLU A 247 1.68 13.83 23.46
CA GLU A 247 0.41 14.56 23.60
C GLU A 247 -0.70 13.71 24.26
N GLY A 248 -0.41 12.46 24.64
CA GLY A 248 -1.34 11.58 25.35
C GLY A 248 -2.47 11.02 24.47
N MET A 249 -2.34 11.10 23.16
CA MET A 249 -3.38 10.65 22.23
C MET A 249 -3.39 9.12 22.09
N GLN A 250 -4.58 8.52 22.20
CA GLN A 250 -4.76 7.07 22.07
C GLN A 250 -4.69 6.64 20.60
N SER A 251 -3.64 5.91 20.25
CA SER A 251 -3.45 5.38 18.89
C SER A 251 -4.44 4.26 18.57
N ASN A 252 -4.85 4.18 17.30
CA ASN A 252 -5.72 3.12 16.81
C ASN A 252 -4.94 2.13 15.93
N TYR A 253 -5.58 1.04 15.48
CA TYR A 253 -4.93 0.02 14.67
C TYR A 253 -4.31 0.57 13.38
N VAL A 254 -4.89 1.61 12.77
CA VAL A 254 -4.36 2.26 11.55
C VAL A 254 -3.06 3.00 11.86
N THR A 255 -2.99 3.69 13.00
CA THR A 255 -1.76 4.33 13.48
C THR A 255 -0.65 3.29 13.64
N TYR A 256 -0.93 2.18 14.33
CA TYR A 256 0.07 1.11 14.54
C TYR A 256 0.52 0.46 13.23
N THR A 257 -0.41 0.16 12.31
CA THR A 257 -0.04 -0.40 11.00
C THR A 257 0.89 0.54 10.22
N SER A 258 0.63 1.85 10.25
CA SER A 258 1.44 2.86 9.57
C SER A 258 2.84 2.98 10.20
N VAL A 259 2.92 2.96 11.53
CA VAL A 259 4.20 2.96 12.26
C VAL A 259 4.99 1.67 11.99
N LEU A 260 4.34 0.51 11.99
CA LEU A 260 4.99 -0.75 11.63
C LEU A 260 5.53 -0.74 10.20
N THR A 261 4.81 -0.12 9.26
CA THR A 261 5.31 0.10 7.89
C THR A 261 6.58 0.96 7.88
N ALA A 262 6.60 2.07 8.60
CA ALA A 262 7.80 2.91 8.73
C ALA A 262 8.98 2.16 9.35
N LEU A 263 8.73 1.39 10.42
CA LEU A 263 9.76 0.54 11.05
C LEU A 263 10.29 -0.54 10.11
N SER A 264 9.42 -1.08 9.25
CA SER A 264 9.81 -2.01 8.20
C SER A 264 10.72 -1.36 7.16
N GLY A 265 10.50 -0.09 6.83
CA GLY A 265 11.34 0.68 5.91
C GLY A 265 12.74 0.94 6.49
N LEU A 266 12.81 1.36 7.76
CA LEU A 266 14.06 1.57 8.50
C LEU A 266 14.79 0.28 8.88
N ALA A 267 14.11 -0.87 8.78
CA ALA A 267 14.55 -2.16 9.34
C ALA A 267 14.88 -2.08 10.84
N ALA A 268 14.10 -1.28 11.57
CA ALA A 268 14.32 -0.99 12.99
C ALA A 268 13.73 -2.07 13.91
N LEU A 269 14.42 -3.20 14.03
CA LEU A 269 13.90 -4.42 14.68
C LEU A 269 13.53 -4.20 16.16
N ASP A 270 14.34 -3.44 16.90
CA ASP A 270 14.13 -3.30 18.34
C ASP A 270 12.97 -2.34 18.65
N HIS A 271 12.81 -1.26 17.88
CA HIS A 271 11.59 -0.47 17.87
C HIS A 271 10.37 -1.31 17.45
N GLY A 272 10.53 -2.16 16.43
CA GLY A 272 9.50 -3.12 16.02
C GLY A 272 9.01 -4.04 17.14
N LYS A 273 9.94 -4.59 17.94
CA LYS A 273 9.59 -5.40 19.13
C LYS A 273 8.91 -4.58 20.21
N GLN A 274 9.38 -3.37 20.47
CA GLN A 274 8.75 -2.46 21.44
C GLN A 274 7.32 -2.14 21.03
N MET A 275 7.11 -1.81 19.75
CA MET A 275 5.78 -1.56 19.20
C MET A 275 4.88 -2.79 19.27
N HIS A 276 5.38 -3.97 18.95
CA HIS A 276 4.62 -5.21 19.08
C HIS A 276 4.21 -5.46 20.54
N ASN A 277 5.13 -5.28 21.50
CA ASN A 277 4.80 -5.39 22.93
C ASN A 277 3.79 -4.32 23.38
N HIS A 278 3.90 -3.10 22.85
CA HIS A 278 2.95 -2.02 23.14
C HIS A 278 1.55 -2.37 22.62
N VAL A 279 1.45 -2.89 21.38
CA VAL A 279 0.20 -3.39 20.81
C VAL A 279 -0.39 -4.51 21.68
N LEU A 280 0.41 -5.49 22.13
CA LEU A 280 -0.06 -6.58 22.99
C LEU A 280 -0.57 -6.10 24.36
N ARG A 281 -0.04 -4.99 24.85
CA ARG A 281 -0.46 -4.37 26.12
C ARG A 281 -1.62 -3.38 25.95
N SER A 282 -1.88 -2.93 24.73
CA SER A 282 -3.01 -2.09 24.42
C SER A 282 -4.30 -2.93 24.41
N GLU A 283 -5.44 -2.33 24.77
CA GLU A 283 -6.75 -2.99 24.68
C GLU A 283 -7.29 -3.07 23.24
N ILE A 284 -6.39 -3.02 22.24
CA ILE A 284 -6.75 -3.00 20.82
C ILE A 284 -7.01 -4.43 20.37
N PRO A 285 -8.18 -4.71 19.74
CA PRO A 285 -8.46 -6.02 19.18
C PRO A 285 -7.37 -6.44 18.17
N SER A 286 -6.81 -7.63 18.37
CA SER A 286 -5.91 -8.23 17.40
C SER A 286 -6.67 -8.48 16.10
N SER A 287 -6.39 -7.67 15.08
CA SER A 287 -6.99 -7.78 13.76
C SER A 287 -6.03 -8.44 12.78
N VAL A 288 -6.57 -9.13 11.79
CA VAL A 288 -5.78 -9.74 10.69
C VAL A 288 -4.88 -8.71 10.00
N VAL A 289 -5.36 -7.46 9.85
CA VAL A 289 -4.58 -6.36 9.25
C VAL A 289 -3.33 -6.05 10.08
N LEU A 290 -3.48 -5.89 11.40
CA LEU A 290 -2.37 -5.60 12.29
C LEU A 290 -1.37 -6.77 12.37
N GLN A 291 -1.87 -8.01 12.39
CA GLN A 291 -1.03 -9.21 12.33
C GLN A 291 -0.23 -9.29 11.01
N ASN A 292 -0.84 -8.96 9.87
CA ASN A 292 -0.15 -8.89 8.59
C ASN A 292 0.95 -7.80 8.59
N SER A 293 0.68 -6.62 9.15
CA SER A 293 1.71 -5.57 9.31
C SER A 293 2.86 -6.00 10.23
N LEU A 294 2.59 -6.78 11.28
CA LEU A 294 3.65 -7.35 12.12
C LEU A 294 4.48 -8.39 11.37
N ILE A 295 3.85 -9.26 10.56
CA ILE A 295 4.55 -10.22 9.70
C ILE A 295 5.48 -9.49 8.73
N ASP A 296 4.99 -8.46 8.05
CA ASP A 296 5.79 -7.64 7.12
C ASP A 296 6.96 -6.96 7.84
N MET A 297 6.70 -6.36 9.01
CA MET A 297 7.73 -5.71 9.83
C MET A 297 8.81 -6.69 10.28
N TYR A 298 8.46 -7.82 10.90
CA TYR A 298 9.46 -8.78 11.33
C TYR A 298 10.24 -9.37 10.14
N SER A 299 9.59 -9.62 9.01
CA SER A 299 10.24 -10.12 7.79
C SER A 299 11.25 -9.11 7.23
N LYS A 300 10.85 -7.83 7.12
CA LYS A 300 11.70 -6.72 6.65
C LYS A 300 12.70 -6.22 7.70
N CYS A 301 12.58 -6.63 8.96
CA CYS A 301 13.59 -6.39 10.00
C CYS A 301 14.52 -7.61 10.18
N GLY A 302 14.43 -8.61 9.31
CA GLY A 302 15.35 -9.75 9.29
C GLY A 302 15.02 -10.88 10.27
N ASN A 303 13.85 -10.89 10.90
CA ASN A 303 13.44 -11.91 11.88
C ASN A 303 12.25 -12.73 11.37
N LEU A 304 12.52 -13.61 10.40
CA LEU A 304 11.52 -14.51 9.83
C LEU A 304 10.90 -15.47 10.85
N THR A 305 11.64 -15.84 11.90
CA THR A 305 11.13 -16.72 12.95
C THR A 305 9.92 -16.12 13.66
N TYR A 306 9.99 -14.84 14.02
CA TYR A 306 8.84 -14.15 14.63
C TYR A 306 7.71 -13.92 13.63
N ALA A 307 8.03 -13.54 12.39
CA ALA A 307 7.03 -13.42 11.33
C ALA A 307 6.24 -14.73 11.15
N ARG A 308 6.95 -15.87 11.09
CA ARG A 308 6.35 -17.19 10.95
C ARG A 308 5.50 -17.57 12.17
N ARG A 309 5.99 -17.32 13.39
CA ARG A 309 5.21 -17.57 14.61
C ARG A 309 3.89 -16.80 14.61
N ILE A 310 3.91 -15.53 14.22
CA ILE A 310 2.69 -14.71 14.13
C ILE A 310 1.75 -15.34 13.10
N PHE A 311 2.25 -15.70 11.91
CA PHE A 311 1.45 -16.35 10.88
C PHE A 311 0.80 -17.66 11.35
N ASP A 312 1.54 -18.50 12.09
CA ASP A 312 1.06 -19.79 12.58
C ASP A 312 -0.04 -19.68 13.64
N ILE A 313 -0.01 -18.65 14.48
CA ILE A 313 -1.03 -18.42 15.52
C ILE A 313 -2.30 -17.73 14.98
N MET A 314 -2.31 -17.27 13.72
CA MET A 314 -3.49 -16.63 13.13
C MET A 314 -4.64 -17.63 12.99
N HIS A 315 -5.75 -17.34 13.67
CA HIS A 315 -6.99 -18.12 13.56
C HIS A 315 -7.61 -18.03 12.16
N GLU A 316 -7.56 -16.83 11.56
CA GLU A 316 -8.01 -16.56 10.21
C GLU A 316 -6.86 -16.01 9.38
N ARG A 317 -6.56 -16.65 8.25
CA ARG A 317 -5.53 -16.22 7.29
C ARG A 317 -6.19 -15.82 6.00
N THR A 318 -5.99 -14.56 5.60
CA THR A 318 -6.44 -14.02 4.32
C THR A 318 -5.36 -14.21 3.26
N VAL A 319 -5.69 -14.01 1.97
CA VAL A 319 -4.68 -14.02 0.89
C VAL A 319 -3.51 -13.06 1.19
N ILE A 320 -3.79 -11.92 1.83
CA ILE A 320 -2.78 -10.95 2.28
C ILE A 320 -1.82 -11.57 3.32
N SER A 321 -2.33 -12.38 4.24
CA SER A 321 -1.52 -13.07 5.26
C SER A 321 -0.55 -14.07 4.63
N TRP A 322 -1.01 -14.85 3.66
CA TRP A 322 -0.16 -15.79 2.91
C TRP A 322 0.88 -15.04 2.08
N ASN A 323 0.45 -14.00 1.35
CA ASN A 323 1.34 -13.19 0.51
C ASN A 323 2.42 -12.50 1.35
N ALA A 324 2.11 -11.97 2.53
CA ALA A 324 3.08 -11.36 3.42
C ALA A 324 4.20 -12.34 3.81
N MET A 325 3.84 -13.59 4.15
CA MET A 325 4.81 -14.62 4.51
C MET A 325 5.62 -15.14 3.29
N LEU A 326 4.96 -15.34 2.14
CA LEU A 326 5.62 -15.73 0.88
C LEU A 326 6.64 -14.69 0.43
N VAL A 327 6.27 -13.41 0.46
CA VAL A 327 7.20 -12.30 0.15
C VAL A 327 8.35 -12.26 1.16
N GLY A 328 8.06 -12.48 2.45
CA GLY A 328 9.07 -12.61 3.50
C GLY A 328 10.12 -13.67 3.16
N TYR A 329 9.71 -14.90 2.85
CA TYR A 329 10.64 -15.96 2.46
C TYR A 329 11.37 -15.66 1.14
N SER A 330 10.67 -15.13 0.13
CA SER A 330 11.27 -14.76 -1.15
C SER A 330 12.42 -13.75 -0.99
N LYS A 331 12.21 -12.68 -0.21
CA LYS A 331 13.25 -11.65 0.04
C LYS A 331 14.45 -12.17 0.82
N HIS A 332 14.31 -13.29 1.52
CA HIS A 332 15.41 -13.96 2.23
C HIS A 332 16.06 -15.08 1.41
N GLY A 333 15.64 -15.26 0.16
CA GLY A 333 16.17 -16.32 -0.71
C GLY A 333 15.75 -17.73 -0.33
N LYS A 334 14.70 -17.86 0.48
CA LYS A 334 14.19 -19.14 0.98
C LYS A 334 13.21 -19.78 0.00
N GLY A 335 13.70 -20.07 -1.21
CA GLY A 335 12.87 -20.55 -2.32
C GLY A 335 12.17 -21.89 -2.05
N GLY A 336 12.83 -22.80 -1.32
CA GLY A 336 12.21 -24.07 -0.90
C GLY A 336 11.02 -23.83 0.04
N GLU A 337 11.21 -23.00 1.05
CA GLU A 337 10.16 -22.63 2.01
C GLU A 337 9.00 -21.88 1.33
N VAL A 338 9.26 -21.10 0.27
CA VAL A 338 8.21 -20.49 -0.56
C VAL A 338 7.34 -21.54 -1.25
N LEU A 339 7.96 -22.56 -1.86
CA LEU A 339 7.23 -23.63 -2.56
C LEU A 339 6.43 -24.51 -1.59
N GLU A 340 7.00 -24.84 -0.43
CA GLU A 340 6.31 -25.56 0.64
C GLU A 340 5.09 -24.77 1.13
N LEU A 341 5.27 -23.47 1.37
CA LEU A 341 4.18 -22.62 1.85
C LEU A 341 3.07 -22.44 0.82
N PHE A 342 3.44 -22.30 -0.46
CA PHE A 342 2.46 -22.22 -1.55
C PHE A 342 1.69 -23.52 -1.73
N THR A 343 2.37 -24.66 -1.58
CA THR A 343 1.73 -25.99 -1.60
C THR A 343 0.72 -26.10 -0.46
N LEU A 344 1.12 -25.75 0.77
CA LEU A 344 0.23 -25.73 1.93
C LEU A 344 -1.00 -24.82 1.71
N MET A 345 -0.82 -23.62 1.14
CA MET A 345 -1.92 -22.71 0.81
C MET A 345 -2.94 -23.38 -0.12
N ARG A 346 -2.46 -24.10 -1.14
CA ARG A 346 -3.31 -24.81 -2.11
C ARG A 346 -4.00 -26.03 -1.50
N GLU A 347 -3.32 -26.76 -0.63
CA GLU A 347 -3.86 -27.93 0.07
C GLU A 347 -4.94 -27.54 1.09
N GLU A 348 -4.73 -26.46 1.86
CA GLU A 348 -5.75 -25.96 2.78
C GLU A 348 -6.99 -25.47 2.03
N ASN A 349 -6.82 -24.91 0.83
CA ASN A 349 -7.89 -24.51 -0.10
C ASN A 349 -8.96 -23.57 0.50
N LYS A 350 -8.68 -22.92 1.63
CA LYS A 350 -9.56 -21.93 2.29
C LYS A 350 -9.55 -20.58 1.58
N VAL A 351 -8.42 -20.24 0.97
CA VAL A 351 -8.21 -19.01 0.20
C VAL A 351 -7.56 -19.38 -1.13
N LYS A 352 -7.93 -18.69 -2.20
CA LYS A 352 -7.36 -18.90 -3.53
C LYS A 352 -6.13 -18.01 -3.73
N PRO A 353 -5.08 -18.50 -4.41
CA PRO A 353 -3.98 -17.65 -4.87
C PRO A 353 -4.50 -16.51 -5.75
N ASP A 354 -3.90 -15.34 -5.60
CA ASP A 354 -4.11 -14.19 -6.48
C ASP A 354 -2.84 -13.88 -7.29
N SER A 355 -2.88 -12.83 -8.11
CA SER A 355 -1.72 -12.33 -8.88
C SER A 355 -0.51 -12.11 -7.97
N VAL A 356 -0.71 -11.47 -6.81
CA VAL A 356 0.37 -11.18 -5.85
C VAL A 356 0.96 -12.46 -5.25
N THR A 357 0.16 -13.50 -5.03
CA THR A 357 0.63 -14.82 -4.60
C THR A 357 1.63 -15.40 -5.60
N ILE A 358 1.27 -15.43 -6.88
CA ILE A 358 2.12 -16.03 -7.92
C ILE A 358 3.38 -15.19 -8.14
N LEU A 359 3.28 -13.87 -8.10
CA LEU A 359 4.43 -12.97 -8.13
C LEU A 359 5.43 -13.29 -7.00
N ALA A 360 4.94 -13.45 -5.76
CA ALA A 360 5.79 -13.78 -4.61
C ALA A 360 6.47 -15.16 -4.78
N VAL A 361 5.76 -16.14 -5.35
CA VAL A 361 6.29 -17.48 -5.62
C VAL A 361 7.37 -17.45 -6.69
N LEU A 362 7.11 -16.81 -7.84
CA LEU A 362 8.09 -16.68 -8.93
C LEU A 362 9.33 -15.90 -8.48
N SER A 363 9.15 -14.81 -7.74
CA SER A 363 10.28 -14.08 -7.13
C SER A 363 11.05 -14.97 -6.15
N GLY A 364 10.36 -15.80 -5.37
CA GLY A 364 11.00 -16.76 -4.46
C GLY A 364 11.81 -17.82 -5.19
N CYS A 365 11.32 -18.34 -6.32
CA CYS A 365 12.08 -19.23 -7.21
C CYS A 365 13.29 -18.53 -7.83
N SER A 366 13.11 -17.28 -8.28
CA SER A 366 14.17 -16.44 -8.87
C SER A 366 15.30 -16.19 -7.89
N HIS A 367 14.94 -15.91 -6.64
CA HIS A 367 15.90 -15.73 -5.58
C HIS A 367 16.50 -17.09 -5.13
N GLY A 368 15.71 -18.15 -5.07
CA GLY A 368 16.16 -19.46 -4.60
C GLY A 368 17.00 -20.28 -5.59
N GLY A 369 17.19 -19.82 -6.83
CA GLY A 369 17.84 -20.62 -7.89
C GLY A 369 17.02 -21.86 -8.24
N LEU A 370 15.70 -21.69 -8.36
CA LEU A 370 14.74 -22.75 -8.67
C LEU A 370 14.08 -22.46 -10.03
N GLU A 371 14.88 -22.21 -11.06
CA GLU A 371 14.43 -21.78 -12.39
C GLU A 371 13.41 -22.73 -13.02
N ASP A 372 13.66 -24.04 -12.98
CA ASP A 372 12.76 -25.01 -13.61
C ASP A 372 11.39 -25.03 -12.91
N LYS A 373 11.38 -24.97 -11.58
CA LYS A 373 10.13 -24.89 -10.80
C LYS A 373 9.41 -23.57 -11.01
N GLY A 374 10.13 -22.46 -11.12
CA GLY A 374 9.56 -21.15 -11.44
C GLY A 374 8.89 -21.16 -12.82
N LEU A 375 9.55 -21.73 -13.82
CA LEU A 375 9.01 -21.88 -15.17
C LEU A 375 7.79 -22.80 -15.19
N ASP A 376 7.82 -23.95 -14.51
CA ASP A 376 6.67 -24.85 -14.37
C ASP A 376 5.43 -24.11 -13.83
N ILE A 377 5.62 -23.32 -12.76
CA ILE A 377 4.54 -22.55 -12.12
C ILE A 377 4.01 -21.47 -13.08
N PHE A 378 4.89 -20.78 -13.80
CA PHE A 378 4.47 -19.79 -14.79
C PHE A 378 3.68 -20.43 -15.93
N TYR A 379 4.11 -21.58 -16.46
CA TYR A 379 3.36 -22.27 -17.50
C TYR A 379 2.03 -22.86 -17.01
N ASP A 380 1.97 -23.35 -15.77
CA ASP A 380 0.72 -23.75 -15.13
C ASP A 380 -0.25 -22.57 -14.94
N MET A 381 0.27 -21.36 -14.70
CA MET A 381 -0.50 -20.12 -14.69
C MET A 381 -1.06 -19.81 -16.09
N THR A 382 -0.20 -19.78 -17.12
CA THR A 382 -0.61 -19.45 -18.50
C THR A 382 -1.60 -20.46 -19.11
N SER A 383 -1.50 -21.75 -18.73
CA SER A 383 -2.43 -22.80 -19.16
C SER A 383 -3.77 -22.80 -18.40
N GLY A 384 -3.93 -21.91 -17.41
CA GLY A 384 -5.16 -21.76 -16.64
C GLY A 384 -5.33 -22.76 -15.50
N LYS A 385 -4.35 -23.65 -15.23
CA LYS A 385 -4.45 -24.65 -14.14
C LYS A 385 -4.52 -24.01 -12.75
N ILE A 386 -3.91 -22.84 -12.58
CA ILE A 386 -3.90 -22.10 -11.30
C ILE A 386 -5.14 -21.19 -11.17
N GLY A 387 -5.79 -20.84 -12.28
CA GLY A 387 -6.95 -19.95 -12.28
C GLY A 387 -6.61 -18.46 -12.08
N VAL A 388 -5.34 -18.07 -12.25
CA VAL A 388 -4.86 -16.68 -12.21
C VAL A 388 -4.26 -16.34 -13.57
N LEU A 389 -4.61 -15.19 -14.14
CA LEU A 389 -4.09 -14.75 -15.44
C LEU A 389 -2.74 -14.04 -15.29
N PRO A 390 -1.78 -14.28 -16.20
CA PRO A 390 -0.46 -13.66 -16.12
C PRO A 390 -0.53 -12.15 -16.41
N GLU A 391 -0.13 -11.36 -15.42
CA GLU A 391 0.10 -9.91 -15.54
C GLU A 391 1.58 -9.61 -15.86
N THR A 392 1.87 -8.40 -16.31
CA THR A 392 3.21 -7.91 -16.74
C THR A 392 4.32 -8.22 -15.74
N GLU A 393 4.03 -8.10 -14.45
CA GLU A 393 4.95 -8.31 -13.34
C GLU A 393 5.45 -9.77 -13.28
N HIS A 394 4.59 -10.74 -13.62
CA HIS A 394 4.97 -12.16 -13.64
C HIS A 394 6.00 -12.45 -14.73
N TYR A 395 5.82 -11.86 -15.91
CA TYR A 395 6.80 -11.97 -17.00
C TYR A 395 8.14 -11.34 -16.58
N GLY A 396 8.10 -10.22 -15.86
CA GLY A 396 9.30 -9.61 -15.27
C GLY A 396 10.03 -10.54 -14.29
N CYS A 397 9.29 -11.29 -13.47
CA CYS A 397 9.89 -12.30 -12.60
C CYS A 397 10.51 -13.47 -13.39
N VAL A 398 9.93 -13.91 -14.50
CA VAL A 398 10.52 -14.95 -15.36
C VAL A 398 11.81 -14.47 -16.02
N VAL A 399 11.85 -13.21 -16.46
CA VAL A 399 13.07 -12.59 -17.00
C VAL A 399 14.16 -12.49 -15.93
N ASP A 400 13.82 -12.07 -14.71
CA ASP A 400 14.76 -12.06 -13.58
C ASP A 400 15.26 -13.48 -13.22
N LEU A 401 14.36 -14.47 -13.21
CA LEU A 401 14.65 -15.89 -12.98
C LEU A 401 15.67 -16.44 -13.99
N LEU A 402 15.39 -16.30 -15.29
CA LEU A 402 16.28 -16.74 -16.36
C LEU A 402 17.59 -15.95 -16.35
N GLY A 403 17.50 -14.63 -16.12
CA GLY A 403 18.64 -13.73 -16.06
C GLY A 403 19.64 -14.13 -14.97
N ARG A 404 19.17 -14.41 -13.74
CA ARG A 404 20.01 -14.87 -12.61
C ARG A 404 20.60 -16.26 -12.82
N ALA A 405 19.88 -17.13 -13.54
CA ALA A 405 20.38 -18.44 -13.94
C ALA A 405 21.47 -18.35 -15.04
N GLY A 406 21.79 -17.16 -15.55
CA GLY A 406 22.75 -16.98 -16.65
C GLY A 406 22.19 -17.29 -18.04
N ARG A 407 20.88 -17.61 -18.15
CA ARG A 407 20.18 -17.91 -19.40
C ARG A 407 19.75 -16.62 -20.11
N VAL A 408 20.70 -15.70 -20.29
CA VAL A 408 20.44 -14.31 -20.77
C VAL A 408 19.83 -14.29 -22.18
N GLU A 409 20.32 -15.15 -23.08
CA GLU A 409 19.78 -15.24 -24.45
C GLU A 409 18.32 -15.72 -24.44
N GLU A 410 18.01 -16.74 -23.63
CA GLU A 410 16.65 -17.24 -23.50
C GLU A 410 15.72 -16.21 -22.85
N ALA A 411 16.21 -15.46 -21.86
CA ALA A 411 15.47 -14.35 -21.28
C ALA A 411 15.15 -13.28 -22.34
N PHE A 412 16.10 -12.96 -23.21
CA PHE A 412 15.89 -12.02 -24.32
C PHE A 412 14.88 -12.55 -25.35
N ASP A 413 14.96 -13.82 -25.71
CA ASP A 413 13.99 -14.46 -26.61
C ASP A 413 12.60 -14.59 -25.99
N PHE A 414 12.52 -14.79 -24.67
CA PHE A 414 11.26 -14.77 -23.93
C PHE A 414 10.61 -13.38 -24.01
N ILE A 415 11.37 -12.31 -23.83
CA ILE A 415 10.89 -10.92 -23.98
C ILE A 415 10.28 -10.69 -25.37
N LYS A 416 10.93 -11.16 -26.44
CA LYS A 416 10.42 -11.01 -27.82
C LYS A 416 9.09 -11.71 -28.06
N LYS A 417 8.78 -12.76 -27.29
CA LYS A 417 7.54 -13.56 -27.42
C LYS A 417 6.40 -13.05 -26.52
N MET A 418 6.63 -12.01 -25.72
CA MET A 418 5.59 -11.48 -24.84
C MET A 418 4.43 -10.88 -25.63
N PRO A 419 3.18 -10.96 -25.11
CA PRO A 419 2.00 -10.47 -25.82
C PRO A 419 1.83 -8.94 -25.77
N PHE A 420 2.76 -8.20 -25.16
CA PHE A 420 2.73 -6.76 -24.96
C PHE A 420 4.15 -6.17 -24.97
N GLU A 421 4.24 -4.84 -25.10
CA GLU A 421 5.53 -4.13 -25.02
C GLU A 421 6.17 -4.24 -23.63
N PRO A 422 7.45 -4.63 -23.53
CA PRO A 422 8.10 -4.82 -22.24
C PRO A 422 8.27 -3.51 -21.49
N THR A 423 7.99 -3.52 -20.19
CA THR A 423 8.18 -2.34 -19.32
C THR A 423 9.67 -2.09 -19.03
N ALA A 424 10.00 -0.88 -18.57
CA ALA A 424 11.34 -0.55 -18.13
C ALA A 424 11.86 -1.48 -17.03
N ALA A 425 10.99 -1.97 -16.14
CA ALA A 425 11.38 -2.94 -15.11
C ALA A 425 11.86 -4.27 -15.72
N ILE A 426 11.20 -4.79 -16.75
CA ILE A 426 11.57 -6.04 -17.42
C ILE A 426 12.91 -5.88 -18.13
N TRP A 427 13.08 -4.79 -18.89
CA TRP A 427 14.35 -4.47 -19.53
C TRP A 427 15.47 -4.27 -18.50
N GLY A 428 15.19 -3.60 -17.38
CA GLY A 428 16.13 -3.37 -16.29
C GLY A 428 16.63 -4.67 -15.66
N SER A 429 15.74 -5.65 -15.44
CA SER A 429 16.12 -6.99 -14.97
C SER A 429 17.09 -7.68 -15.93
N LEU A 430 16.79 -7.64 -17.23
CA LEU A 430 17.67 -8.25 -18.24
C LEU A 430 19.02 -7.53 -18.35
N LEU A 431 19.05 -6.19 -18.30
CA LEU A 431 20.29 -5.41 -18.31
C LEU A 431 21.17 -5.74 -17.08
N GLY A 432 20.54 -5.88 -15.91
CA GLY A 432 21.21 -6.33 -14.69
C GLY A 432 21.86 -7.70 -14.87
N ALA A 433 21.15 -8.66 -15.48
CA ALA A 433 21.68 -9.98 -15.79
C ALA A 433 22.83 -9.92 -16.82
N CYS A 434 22.70 -9.12 -17.87
CA CYS A 434 23.76 -8.89 -18.86
C CYS A 434 25.05 -8.38 -18.19
N LYS A 435 24.92 -7.46 -17.22
CA LYS A 435 26.04 -6.95 -16.44
C LYS A 435 26.68 -8.00 -15.53
N VAL A 436 25.90 -8.91 -14.95
CA VAL A 436 26.43 -10.00 -14.09
C VAL A 436 27.13 -11.06 -14.93
N HIS A 437 26.55 -11.43 -16.08
CA HIS A 437 27.05 -12.50 -16.95
C HIS A 437 27.93 -11.99 -18.11
N SER A 438 28.32 -10.70 -18.08
CA SER A 438 29.18 -10.04 -19.09
C SER A 438 28.69 -10.19 -20.54
N ASN A 439 27.37 -10.22 -20.77
CA ASN A 439 26.79 -10.26 -22.10
C ASN A 439 26.63 -8.84 -22.66
N VAL A 440 27.67 -8.35 -23.34
CA VAL A 440 27.76 -6.95 -23.79
C VAL A 440 26.77 -6.66 -24.92
N ASP A 441 26.58 -7.59 -25.86
CA ASP A 441 25.78 -7.36 -27.07
C ASP A 441 24.30 -7.14 -26.75
N ILE A 442 23.70 -8.04 -25.95
CA ILE A 442 22.31 -7.88 -25.50
C ILE A 442 22.20 -6.68 -24.55
N GLY A 443 23.16 -6.53 -23.64
CA GLY A 443 23.15 -5.44 -22.66
C GLY A 443 23.24 -4.05 -23.28
N GLU A 444 23.98 -3.88 -24.38
CA GLU A 444 24.05 -2.63 -25.15
C GLU A 444 22.69 -2.28 -25.77
N PHE A 445 22.05 -3.24 -26.46
CA PHE A 445 20.72 -3.05 -27.02
C PHE A 445 19.69 -2.68 -25.95
N VAL A 446 19.63 -3.46 -24.87
CA VAL A 446 18.68 -3.24 -23.77
C VAL A 446 18.95 -1.92 -23.05
N GLY A 447 20.23 -1.58 -22.84
CA GLY A 447 20.65 -0.32 -22.23
C GLY A 447 20.15 0.88 -23.00
N HIS A 448 20.37 0.93 -24.32
CA HIS A 448 19.87 2.03 -25.15
C HIS A 448 18.34 2.14 -25.15
N ARG A 449 17.63 1.00 -25.24
CA ARG A 449 16.16 0.97 -25.12
C ARG A 449 15.68 1.58 -23.80
N LEU A 450 16.36 1.29 -22.68
CA LEU A 450 16.04 1.87 -21.37
C LEU A 450 16.30 3.37 -21.28
N LEU A 451 17.35 3.87 -21.94
CA LEU A 451 17.63 5.30 -22.00
C LEU A 451 16.58 6.07 -22.83
N GLU A 452 15.99 5.41 -23.84
CA GLU A 452 14.87 5.97 -24.61
C GLU A 452 13.56 6.01 -23.79
N ILE A 453 13.26 4.93 -23.05
CA ILE A 453 12.02 4.83 -22.26
C ILE A 453 12.08 5.73 -21.01
N GLU A 454 13.22 5.73 -20.30
CA GLU A 454 13.41 6.45 -19.04
C GLU A 454 14.66 7.34 -19.08
N PRO A 455 14.66 8.43 -19.87
CA PRO A 455 15.83 9.28 -20.04
C PRO A 455 16.29 9.95 -18.73
N GLY A 456 15.40 10.09 -17.75
CA GLY A 456 15.71 10.65 -16.42
C GLY A 456 16.22 9.64 -15.38
N ASN A 457 16.26 8.35 -15.69
CA ASN A 457 16.63 7.32 -14.71
C ASN A 457 18.15 7.10 -14.69
N ALA A 458 18.82 7.65 -13.67
CA ALA A 458 20.27 7.53 -13.48
C ALA A 458 20.77 6.07 -13.40
N GLY A 459 19.94 5.16 -12.88
CA GLY A 459 20.30 3.75 -12.71
C GLY A 459 20.62 3.08 -14.04
N ASN A 460 19.86 3.38 -15.09
CA ASN A 460 20.02 2.76 -16.41
C ASN A 460 21.37 3.12 -17.04
N TYR A 461 21.75 4.40 -16.97
CA TYR A 461 23.06 4.87 -17.43
C TYR A 461 24.20 4.24 -16.62
N VAL A 462 24.05 4.16 -15.30
CA VAL A 462 25.08 3.59 -14.42
C VAL A 462 25.27 2.10 -14.74
N ILE A 463 24.21 1.31 -14.92
CA ILE A 463 24.34 -0.12 -15.23
C ILE A 463 24.96 -0.32 -16.62
N LEU A 464 24.55 0.45 -17.63
CA LEU A 464 25.13 0.38 -18.98
C LEU A 464 26.61 0.79 -19.00
N SER A 465 26.94 1.91 -18.35
CA SER A 465 28.33 2.34 -18.17
C SER A 465 29.15 1.28 -17.44
N ASN A 466 28.58 0.61 -16.44
CA ASN A 466 29.25 -0.43 -15.69
C ASN A 466 29.48 -1.69 -16.54
N LEU A 467 28.54 -2.05 -17.41
CA LEU A 467 28.70 -3.15 -18.38
C LEU A 467 29.87 -2.87 -19.34
N TYR A 468 29.94 -1.66 -19.92
CA TYR A 468 31.07 -1.27 -20.77
C TYR A 468 32.40 -1.26 -20.02
N ALA A 469 32.42 -0.74 -18.79
CA ALA A 469 33.61 -0.74 -17.96
C ALA A 469 34.10 -2.17 -17.66
N SER A 470 33.20 -3.11 -17.35
CA SER A 470 33.58 -4.53 -17.17
C SER A 470 34.13 -5.19 -18.43
N ALA A 471 33.78 -4.69 -19.61
CA ALA A 471 34.30 -5.16 -20.90
C ALA A 471 35.55 -4.39 -21.37
N GLY A 472 36.06 -3.42 -20.59
CA GLY A 472 37.20 -2.58 -20.97
C GLY A 472 36.90 -1.52 -22.05
N ARG A 473 35.62 -1.28 -22.37
CA ARG A 473 35.14 -0.34 -23.40
C ARG A 473 35.05 1.09 -22.86
N TRP A 474 36.19 1.71 -22.58
CA TRP A 474 36.27 3.00 -21.87
C TRP A 474 35.77 4.21 -22.67
N GLU A 475 35.77 4.16 -24.01
CA GLU A 475 35.19 5.23 -24.83
C GLU A 475 33.67 5.29 -24.68
N GLU A 476 33.02 4.13 -24.66
CA GLU A 476 31.58 4.02 -24.44
C GLU A 476 31.21 4.41 -23.00
N VAL A 477 32.06 4.10 -22.02
CA VAL A 477 31.92 4.63 -20.64
C VAL A 477 31.92 6.15 -20.64
N ARG A 478 32.85 6.80 -21.35
CA ARG A 478 32.90 8.26 -21.48
C ARG A 478 31.63 8.80 -22.14
N SER A 479 31.23 8.21 -23.27
CA SER A 479 30.02 8.57 -24.01
C SER A 479 28.76 8.52 -23.14
N VAL A 480 28.54 7.44 -22.39
CA VAL A 480 27.38 7.30 -21.50
C VAL A 480 27.41 8.33 -20.37
N ARG A 481 28.58 8.62 -19.79
CA ARG A 481 28.73 9.65 -18.74
C ARG A 481 28.50 11.06 -19.26
N ASP A 482 28.97 11.37 -20.47
CA ASP A 482 28.70 12.65 -21.14
C ASP A 482 27.21 12.81 -21.44
N LEU A 483 26.53 11.73 -21.84
CA LEU A 483 25.09 11.72 -22.03
C LEU A 483 24.34 11.97 -20.71
N MET A 484 24.76 11.35 -19.60
CA MET A 484 24.18 11.64 -18.27
C MET A 484 24.28 13.14 -17.91
N LEU A 485 25.44 13.75 -18.16
CA LEU A 485 25.66 15.18 -17.92
C LEU A 485 24.74 16.04 -18.80
N LYS A 486 24.64 15.71 -20.08
CA LYS A 486 23.76 16.40 -21.04
C LYS A 486 22.29 16.34 -20.63
N MET A 487 21.86 15.21 -20.06
CA MET A 487 20.48 14.99 -19.62
C MET A 487 20.22 15.51 -18.19
N ALA A 488 21.21 16.12 -17.53
CA ALA A 488 21.14 16.60 -16.15
C ALA A 488 20.69 15.52 -15.14
N VAL A 489 21.09 14.27 -15.37
CA VAL A 489 20.68 13.12 -14.56
C VAL A 489 21.68 12.93 -13.41
N ILE A 490 21.17 12.99 -12.17
CA ILE A 490 21.99 12.84 -10.96
C ILE A 490 21.78 11.44 -10.37
N LYS A 491 22.87 10.73 -10.10
CA LYS A 491 22.81 9.44 -9.41
C LYS A 491 22.59 9.62 -7.91
N GLU A 492 21.76 8.76 -7.32
CA GLU A 492 21.63 8.67 -5.87
C GLU A 492 22.93 8.10 -5.27
N PRO A 493 23.51 8.73 -4.23
CA PRO A 493 24.67 8.18 -3.56
C PRO A 493 24.32 6.91 -2.76
N GLY A 494 25.18 5.91 -2.85
CA GLY A 494 25.08 4.73 -2.00
C GLY A 494 25.36 5.09 -0.54
N ARG A 495 24.44 4.70 0.36
CA ARG A 495 24.57 4.87 1.81
C ARG A 495 24.18 3.60 2.54
N SER A 496 24.92 3.31 3.61
CA SER A 496 24.61 2.22 4.54
C SER A 496 24.34 2.77 5.92
N TRP A 497 23.47 2.12 6.69
CA TRP A 497 23.21 2.54 8.06
C TRP A 497 23.07 1.37 9.04
N ILE A 498 23.35 1.67 10.31
CA ILE A 498 23.15 0.80 11.46
C ILE A 498 22.29 1.55 12.48
N GLU A 499 21.31 0.88 13.05
CA GLU A 499 20.61 1.34 14.24
C GLU A 499 21.36 0.84 15.49
N LEU A 500 21.79 1.76 16.35
CA LEU A 500 22.41 1.45 17.64
C LEU A 500 21.91 2.44 18.69
N ASP A 501 21.49 1.94 19.86
CA ASP A 501 21.01 2.76 20.99
C ASP A 501 19.97 3.81 20.56
N GLN A 502 19.04 3.41 19.69
CA GLN A 502 17.97 4.26 19.13
C GLN A 502 18.45 5.39 18.21
N VAL A 503 19.71 5.36 17.77
CA VAL A 503 20.29 6.32 16.83
C VAL A 503 20.62 5.61 15.51
N LEU A 504 20.22 6.23 14.40
CA LEU A 504 20.58 5.79 13.06
C LEU A 504 21.94 6.36 12.66
N HIS A 505 22.96 5.51 12.65
CA HIS A 505 24.31 5.83 12.18
C HIS A 505 24.41 5.57 10.69
N THR A 506 24.53 6.63 9.88
CA THR A 506 24.61 6.55 8.42
C THR A 506 26.05 6.75 7.94
N PHE A 507 26.43 6.01 6.89
CA PHE A 507 27.75 6.01 6.28
C PHE A 507 27.63 6.16 4.77
N HIS A 508 28.48 7.02 4.20
CA HIS A 508 28.63 7.22 2.76
C HIS A 508 30.04 6.85 2.29
N ALA A 509 30.19 6.56 1.00
CA ALA A 509 31.51 6.49 0.41
C ALA A 509 32.19 7.86 0.52
N SER A 510 33.36 7.92 1.17
CA SER A 510 34.08 9.17 1.50
C SER A 510 33.40 10.07 2.54
N ASP A 511 32.59 9.50 3.43
CA ASP A 511 31.93 10.23 4.52
C ASP A 511 32.93 10.96 5.43
N ARG A 512 32.64 12.25 5.67
CA ARG A 512 33.38 13.13 6.58
C ARG A 512 32.56 13.56 7.79
N SER A 513 31.27 13.24 7.82
CA SER A 513 30.28 13.76 8.77
C SER A 513 30.15 12.92 10.04
N HIS A 514 30.43 11.61 9.98
CA HIS A 514 30.24 10.74 11.13
C HIS A 514 31.25 11.05 12.27
N PRO A 515 30.81 11.22 13.54
CA PRO A 515 31.69 11.60 14.65
C PRO A 515 32.86 10.63 14.91
N ARG A 516 32.65 9.34 14.67
CA ARG A 516 33.65 8.27 14.88
C ARG A 516 34.39 7.84 13.59
N ARG A 517 34.43 8.70 12.56
CA ARG A 517 34.97 8.32 11.23
C ARG A 517 36.42 7.79 11.25
N GLU A 518 37.28 8.34 12.11
CA GLU A 518 38.69 7.99 12.15
C GLU A 518 38.89 6.59 12.73
N GLU A 519 38.16 6.27 13.79
CA GLU A 519 38.12 4.96 14.41
C GLU A 519 37.57 3.90 13.43
N VAL A 520 36.47 4.22 12.73
CA VAL A 520 35.88 3.33 11.73
C VAL A 520 36.85 3.10 10.56
N SER A 521 37.50 4.14 10.05
CA SER A 521 38.47 4.01 8.95
C SER A 521 39.70 3.20 9.35
N ALA A 522 40.21 3.39 10.58
CA ALA A 522 41.29 2.58 11.12
C ALA A 522 40.89 1.10 11.23
N LYS A 523 39.66 0.83 11.69
CA LYS A 523 39.15 -0.53 11.83
C LYS A 523 38.97 -1.23 10.49
N VAL A 524 38.44 -0.55 9.47
CA VAL A 524 38.33 -1.15 8.11
C VAL A 524 39.70 -1.57 7.58
N LYS A 525 40.74 -0.74 7.79
CA LYS A 525 42.12 -1.07 7.36
C LYS A 525 42.68 -2.27 8.13
N GLU A 526 42.50 -2.31 9.46
CA GLU A 526 42.89 -3.47 10.29
C GLU A 526 42.22 -4.76 9.79
N LEU A 527 40.90 -4.71 9.56
CA LEU A 527 40.14 -5.86 9.08
C LEU A 527 40.60 -6.31 7.69
N SER A 528 40.88 -5.37 6.78
CA SER A 528 41.38 -5.70 5.44
C SER A 528 42.64 -6.55 5.49
N VAL A 529 43.63 -6.16 6.31
CA VAL A 529 44.87 -6.92 6.48
C VAL A 529 44.58 -8.31 7.05
N ARG A 530 43.85 -8.38 8.16
CA ARG A 530 43.49 -9.65 8.81
C ARG A 530 42.70 -10.59 7.90
N PHE A 531 41.81 -10.04 7.08
CA PHE A 531 40.98 -10.84 6.19
C PHE A 531 41.81 -11.39 5.04
N LYS A 532 42.74 -10.60 4.49
CA LYS A 532 43.70 -11.06 3.47
C LYS A 532 44.56 -12.21 3.97
N GLU A 533 45.06 -12.13 5.20
CA GLU A 533 45.80 -13.23 5.86
C GLU A 533 44.95 -14.51 5.97
N ALA A 534 43.64 -14.37 6.12
CA ALA A 534 42.68 -15.47 6.15
C ALA A 534 42.16 -15.91 4.76
N GLY A 535 42.71 -15.35 3.67
CA GLY A 535 42.42 -15.71 2.29
C GLY A 535 41.31 -14.89 1.59
N TYR A 536 40.90 -13.75 2.15
CA TYR A 536 40.03 -12.81 1.44
C TYR A 536 40.82 -12.11 0.33
N VAL A 537 40.29 -12.16 -0.89
CA VAL A 537 40.84 -11.44 -2.04
C VAL A 537 39.84 -10.34 -2.42
N PRO A 538 40.23 -9.05 -2.35
CA PRO A 538 39.38 -7.95 -2.82
C PRO A 538 38.98 -8.15 -4.28
N ASP A 539 37.69 -8.05 -4.58
CA ASP A 539 37.20 -8.14 -5.96
C ASP A 539 37.26 -6.77 -6.64
N LEU A 540 38.40 -6.51 -7.30
CA LEU A 540 38.73 -5.24 -7.94
C LEU A 540 37.83 -4.94 -9.16
N SER A 541 37.10 -5.95 -9.69
CA SER A 541 36.09 -5.75 -10.73
C SER A 541 34.89 -4.91 -10.25
N CYS A 542 34.69 -4.81 -8.93
CA CYS A 542 33.67 -3.95 -8.34
C CYS A 542 33.99 -2.45 -8.47
N VAL A 543 35.23 -2.09 -8.83
CA VAL A 543 35.66 -0.70 -9.02
C VAL A 543 35.76 -0.37 -10.50
N LEU A 544 34.74 0.34 -10.99
CA LEU A 544 34.55 0.64 -12.40
C LEU A 544 35.12 2.03 -12.76
N TYR A 545 36.36 2.24 -12.32
CA TYR A 545 37.17 3.41 -12.63
C TYR A 545 38.48 2.96 -13.27
N ASP A 546 38.94 3.72 -14.26
CA ASP A 546 40.21 3.52 -14.93
C ASP A 546 41.35 4.08 -14.06
N VAL A 547 41.70 3.30 -13.03
CA VAL A 547 42.77 3.58 -12.07
C VAL A 547 43.55 2.29 -11.81
N ASP A 548 44.76 2.41 -11.27
CA ASP A 548 45.57 1.25 -10.91
C ASP A 548 44.92 0.40 -9.80
N GLU A 549 45.36 -0.85 -9.68
CA GLU A 549 44.80 -1.83 -8.75
C GLU A 549 44.94 -1.41 -7.27
N GLU A 550 45.98 -0.67 -6.90
CA GLU A 550 46.17 -0.16 -5.53
C GLU A 550 45.09 0.88 -5.19
N GLN A 551 44.84 1.79 -6.12
CA GLN A 551 43.79 2.79 -5.97
C GLN A 551 42.38 2.17 -5.99
N LYS A 552 42.15 1.12 -6.79
CA LYS A 552 40.89 0.35 -6.76
C LYS A 552 40.66 -0.25 -5.37
N GLU A 553 41.67 -0.90 -4.80
CA GLU A 553 41.53 -1.49 -3.49
C GLU A 553 41.18 -0.44 -2.41
N LYS A 554 41.84 0.72 -2.45
CA LYS A 554 41.55 1.84 -1.55
C LYS A 554 40.11 2.33 -1.67
N ILE A 555 39.55 2.36 -2.88
CA ILE A 555 38.15 2.72 -3.12
C ILE A 555 37.21 1.68 -2.50
N LEU A 556 37.50 0.38 -2.65
CA LEU A 556 36.68 -0.69 -2.04
C LEU A 556 36.61 -0.59 -0.52
N LEU A 557 37.73 -0.24 0.14
CA LEU A 557 37.75 -0.01 1.58
C LEU A 557 36.86 1.16 1.99
N GLY A 558 36.62 2.12 1.10
CA GLY A 558 35.75 3.26 1.33
C GLY A 558 34.26 2.96 1.14
N HIS A 559 33.86 1.74 0.76
CA HIS A 559 32.44 1.42 0.59
C HIS A 559 31.67 1.54 1.91
N SER A 560 30.49 2.17 1.85
CA SER A 560 29.63 2.44 3.02
C SER A 560 29.30 1.19 3.83
N GLU A 561 29.18 0.03 3.17
CA GLU A 561 28.87 -1.25 3.76
C GLU A 561 29.99 -1.71 4.69
N LYS A 562 31.26 -1.57 4.25
CA LYS A 562 32.43 -1.93 5.07
C LYS A 562 32.58 -0.98 6.25
N LEU A 563 32.35 0.32 6.02
CA LEU A 563 32.35 1.33 7.08
C LEU A 563 31.29 1.01 8.15
N ALA A 564 30.06 0.72 7.72
CA ALA A 564 28.98 0.34 8.62
C ALA A 564 29.33 -0.95 9.39
N LEU A 565 29.78 -2.01 8.72
CA LEU A 565 30.18 -3.26 9.36
C LEU A 565 31.29 -3.06 10.41
N SER A 566 32.30 -2.26 10.08
CA SER A 566 33.36 -1.92 11.03
C SER A 566 32.86 -1.11 12.21
N PHE A 567 31.98 -0.14 11.99
CA PHE A 567 31.31 0.57 13.08
C PHE A 567 30.51 -0.39 13.96
N GLY A 568 29.77 -1.33 13.38
CA GLY A 568 29.04 -2.37 14.11
C GLY A 568 29.97 -3.18 15.02
N LEU A 569 31.13 -3.62 14.52
CA LEU A 569 32.12 -4.34 15.32
C LEU A 569 32.69 -3.52 16.48
N ILE A 570 32.90 -2.22 16.25
CA ILE A 570 33.42 -1.28 17.26
C ILE A 570 32.38 -1.01 18.35
N ALA A 571 31.15 -0.73 17.94
CA ALA A 571 30.15 -0.10 18.78
C ALA A 571 29.23 -1.10 19.49
N THR A 572 29.31 -2.40 19.16
CA THR A 572 28.45 -3.43 19.75
C THR A 572 29.24 -4.58 20.38
N PRO A 573 28.76 -5.15 21.52
CA PRO A 573 29.41 -6.27 22.20
C PRO A 573 29.57 -7.52 21.31
N GLU A 574 30.54 -8.37 21.63
CA GLU A 574 30.92 -9.55 20.83
C GLU A 574 29.78 -10.57 20.58
N ASN A 575 28.74 -10.61 21.41
CA ASN A 575 27.64 -11.57 21.24
C ASN A 575 26.41 -11.00 20.51
N VAL A 576 26.47 -9.74 20.07
CA VAL A 576 25.34 -9.07 19.42
C VAL A 576 25.43 -9.23 17.89
N PRO A 577 24.35 -9.57 17.17
CA PRO A 577 24.42 -9.56 15.71
C PRO A 577 24.59 -8.16 15.13
N ILE A 578 25.35 -8.02 14.05
CA ILE A 578 25.51 -6.75 13.33
C ILE A 578 24.44 -6.66 12.25
N ARG A 579 23.68 -5.56 12.21
CA ARG A 579 22.64 -5.33 11.20
C ARG A 579 22.99 -4.10 10.40
N VAL A 580 23.13 -4.25 9.08
CA VAL A 580 23.42 -3.15 8.16
C VAL A 580 22.40 -3.14 7.04
N ILE A 581 21.91 -1.96 6.71
CA ILE A 581 21.00 -1.77 5.59
C ILE A 581 21.68 -0.89 4.55
N LYS A 582 21.36 -1.11 3.28
CA LYS A 582 21.88 -0.39 2.11
C LYS A 582 20.72 0.04 1.22
N ASN A 583 20.74 1.29 0.74
CA ASN A 583 19.72 1.80 -0.19
C ASN A 583 19.85 1.23 -1.62
N LEU A 584 21.05 0.79 -2.00
CA LEU A 584 21.37 0.19 -3.29
C LEU A 584 21.70 -1.31 -3.15
N ARG A 585 21.88 -2.00 -4.27
CA ARG A 585 22.37 -3.39 -4.28
C ARG A 585 23.81 -3.45 -3.76
N ILE A 586 24.08 -4.40 -2.86
CA ILE A 586 25.42 -4.62 -2.30
C ILE A 586 26.32 -5.26 -3.37
N CYS A 587 27.55 -4.76 -3.52
CA CYS A 587 28.51 -5.34 -4.47
C CYS A 587 29.08 -6.67 -3.95
N VAL A 588 29.59 -7.49 -4.88
CA VAL A 588 30.14 -8.82 -4.58
C VAL A 588 31.27 -8.74 -3.54
N ASP A 589 32.15 -7.76 -3.69
CA ASP A 589 33.23 -7.53 -2.74
C ASP A 589 32.75 -7.22 -1.30
N CYS A 590 31.76 -6.34 -1.14
CA CYS A 590 31.21 -6.01 0.18
C CYS A 590 30.46 -7.18 0.81
N HIS A 591 29.76 -7.97 0.00
CA HIS A 591 29.13 -9.21 0.47
C HIS A 591 30.18 -10.22 0.95
N ASN A 592 31.24 -10.43 0.18
CA ASN A 592 32.35 -11.30 0.57
C ASN A 592 33.06 -10.78 1.82
N PHE A 593 33.33 -9.48 1.92
CA PHE A 593 33.88 -8.88 3.12
C PHE A 593 33.04 -9.16 4.36
N ALA A 594 31.71 -9.09 4.26
CA ALA A 594 30.79 -9.41 5.35
C ALA A 594 30.82 -10.89 5.77
N LYS A 595 31.06 -11.82 4.83
CA LYS A 595 31.33 -13.24 5.14
C LYS A 595 32.57 -13.37 6.01
N TYR A 596 33.64 -12.62 5.71
CA TYR A 596 34.86 -12.64 6.53
C TYR A 596 34.67 -11.97 7.88
N VAL A 597 33.89 -10.88 7.98
CA VAL A 597 33.47 -10.31 9.27
C VAL A 597 32.82 -11.39 10.12
N SER A 598 31.85 -12.13 9.57
CA SER A 598 31.17 -13.18 10.32
C SER A 598 32.11 -14.32 10.72
N LYS A 599 32.91 -14.82 9.77
CA LYS A 599 33.82 -15.96 9.96
C LYS A 599 34.92 -15.68 11.00
N ILE A 600 35.55 -14.52 10.94
CA ILE A 600 36.76 -14.20 11.73
C ILE A 600 36.40 -13.63 13.09
N ASN A 601 35.34 -12.81 13.16
CA ASN A 601 34.92 -12.19 14.41
C ASN A 601 33.89 -13.04 15.18
N GLY A 602 33.39 -14.14 14.61
CA GLY A 602 32.39 -14.99 15.25
C GLY A 602 31.03 -14.30 15.41
N ARG A 603 30.71 -13.34 14.54
CA ARG A 603 29.50 -12.52 14.62
C ARG A 603 28.49 -12.93 13.56
N ASP A 604 27.22 -12.98 13.93
CA ASP A 604 26.14 -13.03 12.94
C ASP A 604 26.01 -11.65 12.28
N VAL A 605 25.97 -11.63 10.95
CA VAL A 605 25.82 -10.40 10.16
C VAL A 605 24.54 -10.49 9.36
N PHE A 606 23.66 -9.50 9.50
CA PHE A 606 22.46 -9.33 8.71
C PHE A 606 22.65 -8.12 7.80
N LEU A 607 22.81 -8.35 6.50
CA LEU A 607 22.80 -7.29 5.50
C LEU A 607 21.46 -7.25 4.79
N ARG A 608 20.89 -6.07 4.62
CA ARG A 608 19.71 -5.84 3.79
C ARG A 608 20.05 -4.85 2.69
N ASP A 609 19.85 -5.25 1.45
CA ASP A 609 19.84 -4.33 0.31
C ASP A 609 18.40 -3.99 -0.11
N LYS A 610 18.24 -3.21 -1.18
CA LYS A 610 16.91 -2.82 -1.71
C LYS A 610 16.00 -4.02 -1.99
N ASN A 611 16.58 -5.16 -2.39
CA ASN A 611 15.85 -6.29 -2.94
C ASN A 611 15.88 -7.52 -2.01
N ARG A 612 16.90 -7.67 -1.16
CA ARG A 612 17.20 -8.93 -0.47
C ARG A 612 17.79 -8.79 0.93
N PHE A 613 17.65 -9.86 1.69
CA PHE A 613 18.35 -10.12 2.95
C PHE A 613 19.45 -11.15 2.74
N HIS A 614 20.59 -10.87 3.38
CA HIS A 614 21.75 -11.72 3.46
C HIS A 614 22.01 -11.97 4.94
N GLN A 615 21.61 -13.14 5.43
CA GLN A 615 21.96 -13.60 6.77
C GLN A 615 23.26 -14.40 6.67
N ILE A 616 24.31 -13.88 7.29
CA ILE A 616 25.66 -14.42 7.22
C ILE A 616 26.05 -14.95 8.59
N VAL A 617 26.26 -16.26 8.67
CA VAL A 617 26.61 -16.98 9.91
C VAL A 617 27.82 -17.86 9.64
N GLY A 618 28.89 -17.69 10.43
CA GLY A 618 30.13 -18.43 10.26
C GLY A 618 30.76 -18.28 8.85
N GLY A 619 30.50 -17.14 8.20
CA GLY A 619 30.96 -16.86 6.83
C GLY A 619 30.16 -17.52 5.70
N LYS A 620 29.03 -18.14 5.99
CA LYS A 620 28.08 -18.64 4.97
C LYS A 620 26.88 -17.70 4.91
N CYS A 621 26.49 -17.30 3.70
CA CYS A 621 25.32 -16.45 3.48
C CYS A 621 24.08 -17.29 3.16
N SER A 622 22.91 -16.85 3.61
CA SER A 622 21.60 -17.43 3.29
C SER A 622 21.26 -17.42 1.80
N CYS A 623 21.91 -16.57 0.99
CA CYS A 623 21.71 -16.54 -0.46
C CYS A 623 22.43 -17.68 -1.21
N GLY A 624 23.25 -18.50 -0.53
CA GLY A 624 23.98 -19.60 -1.19
C GLY A 624 24.99 -19.14 -2.24
N ASP A 625 25.42 -17.88 -2.15
CA ASP A 625 26.21 -17.18 -3.16
C ASP A 625 25.52 -17.03 -4.55
N TYR A 626 24.19 -17.14 -4.57
CA TYR A 626 23.34 -16.92 -5.74
C TYR A 626 22.51 -15.66 -5.54
N TRP A 627 22.97 -14.46 -5.97
CA TRP A 627 22.22 -13.22 -5.78
C TRP A 627 22.38 -12.15 -6.86
#